data_AF-A0A4Q6BUF9-F1
#
_entry.id   AF-A0A4Q6BUF9-F1
#
_cell.length_a   1.000
_cell.length_b   1.000
_cell.length_c   1.000
_cell.angle_alpha   90.00
_cell.angle_beta   90.00
_cell.angle_gamma   90.00
#
_symmetry.space_group_name_H-M   'P 1'
#
loop_
_entity.id
_entity.type
_entity.pdbx_description
1 polymer ?
#
loop_
_entity_poly.entity_id
_entity_poly.type
_entity_poly.pdbx_seq_one_letter_code
_entity_poly.pdbx_strand_id
1 'polypeptide(L)'
;MSEERPINLNTSLSSLAMLSLRMSDGDDYLDYLYGFVIEALNQIKVPTFDAAKVHDVIKSEFGLRIPIATLVIYLKRLKTKKLIEITPDGHHFRAVNLPKSTISDDRLAASGRINEALHTLKEYAETKHALEWSDQHTAAALTEFVREYSIAFVRHSEFRSPLPDPGTETASEHFVVSSFIRNCAESSTPVFESIKTLVESHILANALLCPDLKNKGTGYNGVVFVLDTRLLLKAFDLEASIDTENTRTLLETVRRLKGVLCVFPETKDEIRSVLSGIKRGFQQGGARGPVVEELRKRSRGVADVILAESNLEENLKQLGVTTLQSPGYDQSTYRFQIDEVGLRAELEEELGYSLGRAADHDVHVVRSIFALRRGR
;
A
#
# COMPACT_ATOMS: atom_id res chain seq x y z
N MET A 1 -17.59 -12.71 20.99
CA MET A 1 -18.12 -12.42 19.64
C MET A 1 -18.60 -10.99 19.67
N SER A 2 -17.76 -10.07 19.22
CA SER A 2 -18.06 -8.64 19.21
C SER A 2 -18.79 -8.34 17.91
N GLU A 3 -20.06 -7.96 17.97
CA GLU A 3 -20.80 -7.46 16.81
C GLU A 3 -20.07 -6.21 16.28
N GLU A 4 -19.46 -6.32 15.09
CA GLU A 4 -18.97 -5.15 14.36
C GLU A 4 -20.17 -4.26 14.05
N ARG A 5 -20.25 -3.06 14.67
CA ARG A 5 -21.28 -2.07 14.30
C ARG A 5 -21.13 -1.75 12.81
N PRO A 6 -22.22 -1.78 12.02
CA PRO A 6 -22.15 -1.34 10.64
C PRO A 6 -21.72 0.13 10.60
N ILE A 7 -20.62 0.39 9.88
CA ILE A 7 -20.07 1.74 9.72
C ILE A 7 -21.07 2.57 8.91
N ASN A 8 -21.43 3.75 9.41
CA ASN A 8 -22.31 4.69 8.73
C ASN A 8 -21.57 5.34 7.54
N LEU A 9 -22.13 5.24 6.34
CA LEU A 9 -21.56 5.81 5.09
C LEU A 9 -21.27 7.31 5.20
N ASN A 10 -22.11 8.07 5.91
CA ASN A 10 -21.87 9.50 6.12
C ASN A 10 -20.62 9.72 6.97
N THR A 11 -20.39 8.88 7.99
CA THR A 11 -19.16 8.93 8.81
C THR A 11 -17.92 8.61 7.98
N SER A 12 -18.02 7.68 7.04
CA SER A 12 -16.93 7.38 6.10
C SER A 12 -16.65 8.54 5.14
N LEU A 13 -17.69 9.17 4.59
CA LEU A 13 -17.54 10.35 3.72
C LEU A 13 -16.97 11.56 4.47
N SER A 14 -17.41 11.82 5.70
CA SER A 14 -16.83 12.87 6.55
C SER A 14 -15.37 12.60 6.87
N SER A 15 -15.02 11.36 7.25
CA SER A 15 -13.63 10.97 7.54
C SER A 15 -12.75 11.06 6.29
N LEU A 16 -13.32 10.78 5.12
CA LEU A 16 -12.66 10.98 3.84
C LEU A 16 -12.37 12.46 3.62
N ALA A 17 -13.39 13.32 3.70
CA ALA A 17 -13.24 14.77 3.53
C ALA A 17 -12.28 15.41 4.55
N MET A 18 -12.10 14.81 5.73
CA MET A 18 -11.12 15.24 6.71
C MET A 18 -9.66 15.04 6.25
N LEU A 19 -9.39 14.11 5.33
CA LEU A 19 -8.03 13.87 4.86
C LEU A 19 -7.45 15.13 4.22
N SER A 20 -8.17 15.84 3.35
CA SER A 20 -7.60 17.01 2.66
C SER A 20 -7.63 18.33 3.45
N LEU A 21 -8.25 18.39 4.64
CA LEU A 21 -8.43 19.64 5.40
C LEU A 21 -7.15 20.24 6.01
N ARG A 22 -6.00 19.53 5.98
CA ARG A 22 -4.80 19.92 6.76
C ARG A 22 -3.48 20.01 6.00
N MET A 23 -3.49 20.05 4.68
CA MET A 23 -2.24 20.26 3.95
C MET A 23 -1.68 21.66 4.20
N SER A 24 -0.42 21.73 4.64
CA SER A 24 0.41 22.92 4.52
C SER A 24 1.45 22.71 3.41
N ASP A 25 1.95 23.80 2.82
CA ASP A 25 3.06 23.73 1.88
C ASP A 25 4.29 23.08 2.55
N GLY A 26 4.75 21.93 2.03
CA GLY A 26 5.91 21.19 2.52
C GLY A 26 5.62 19.86 3.24
N ASP A 27 4.35 19.53 3.46
CA ASP A 27 3.94 18.24 4.03
C ASP A 27 4.05 17.09 3.01
N ASP A 28 4.41 15.88 3.46
CA ASP A 28 4.42 14.69 2.62
C ASP A 28 3.07 13.95 2.67
N TYR A 29 2.87 13.02 1.75
CA TYR A 29 1.60 12.30 1.65
C TYR A 29 1.24 11.46 2.88
N LEU A 30 2.18 11.09 3.75
CA LEU A 30 1.81 10.42 5.01
C LEU A 30 1.36 11.41 6.09
N ASP A 31 1.67 12.70 5.98
CA ASP A 31 1.28 13.70 6.99
C ASP A 31 -0.25 13.89 7.06
N TYR A 32 -0.99 13.53 6.03
CA TYR A 32 -2.46 13.45 6.08
C TYR A 32 -2.99 12.45 7.12
N LEU A 33 -2.19 11.46 7.52
CA LEU A 33 -2.55 10.51 8.57
C LEU A 33 -2.36 11.09 9.98
N TYR A 34 -1.71 12.25 10.12
CA TYR A 34 -1.30 12.79 11.42
C TYR A 34 -2.47 12.92 12.39
N GLY A 35 -3.54 13.61 12.00
CA GLY A 35 -4.69 13.83 12.86
C GLY A 35 -5.32 12.51 13.31
N PHE A 36 -5.50 11.56 12.39
CA PHE A 36 -6.11 10.25 12.66
C PHE A 36 -5.26 9.42 13.61
N VAL A 37 -3.95 9.39 13.39
CA VAL A 37 -3.03 8.63 14.24
C VAL A 37 -2.93 9.27 15.62
N ILE A 38 -2.78 10.59 15.73
CA ILE A 38 -2.71 11.26 17.04
C ILE A 38 -4.00 11.06 17.84
N GLU A 39 -5.18 11.16 17.22
CA GLU A 39 -6.44 10.86 17.89
C GLU A 39 -6.49 9.41 18.37
N ALA A 40 -6.16 8.45 17.50
CA ALA A 40 -6.15 7.04 17.87
C ALA A 40 -5.19 6.77 19.04
N LEU A 41 -3.99 7.35 19.01
CA LEU A 41 -3.01 7.23 20.09
C LEU A 41 -3.51 7.83 21.41
N ASN A 42 -4.22 8.96 21.38
CA ASN A 42 -4.81 9.57 22.57
C ASN A 42 -5.92 8.70 23.20
N GLN A 43 -6.58 7.85 22.41
CA GLN A 43 -7.61 6.91 22.88
C GLN A 43 -7.03 5.61 23.45
N ILE A 44 -5.83 5.21 23.03
CA ILE A 44 -5.17 4.00 23.54
C ILE A 44 -4.74 4.21 25.00
N LYS A 45 -5.39 3.50 25.93
CA LYS A 45 -5.13 3.60 27.38
C LYS A 45 -4.18 2.54 27.94
N VAL A 46 -3.52 1.77 27.07
CA VAL A 46 -2.53 0.76 27.49
C VAL A 46 -1.12 1.34 27.52
N PRO A 47 -0.22 0.84 28.40
CA PRO A 47 1.14 1.38 28.55
C PRO A 47 2.01 1.24 27.29
N THR A 48 1.75 0.21 26.50
CA THR A 48 2.44 -0.08 25.24
C THR A 48 1.44 -0.57 24.20
N PHE A 49 1.69 -0.25 22.94
CA PHE A 49 0.85 -0.64 21.82
C PHE A 49 1.70 -0.97 20.59
N ASP A 50 1.12 -1.68 19.62
CA ASP A 50 1.71 -1.97 18.32
C ASP A 50 0.91 -1.28 17.20
N ALA A 51 1.38 -1.44 15.96
CA ALA A 51 0.70 -0.86 14.80
C ALA A 51 -0.68 -1.50 14.53
N ALA A 52 -0.89 -2.76 14.91
CA ALA A 52 -2.19 -3.44 14.77
C ALA A 52 -3.24 -2.79 15.68
N LYS A 53 -2.86 -2.45 16.92
CA LYS A 53 -3.77 -1.76 17.84
C LYS A 53 -4.18 -0.39 17.33
N VAL A 54 -3.24 0.36 16.75
CA VAL A 54 -3.52 1.67 16.13
C VAL A 54 -4.46 1.51 14.93
N HIS A 55 -4.20 0.51 14.08
CA HIS A 55 -5.09 0.17 12.97
C HIS A 55 -6.53 -0.07 13.43
N ASP A 56 -6.72 -0.88 14.47
CA ASP A 56 -8.06 -1.23 14.94
C ASP A 56 -8.84 -0.03 15.46
N VAL A 57 -8.18 0.86 16.20
CA VAL A 57 -8.79 2.12 16.68
C VAL A 57 -9.15 3.02 15.50
N ILE A 58 -8.25 3.16 14.52
CA ILE A 58 -8.53 3.99 13.34
C ILE A 58 -9.71 3.41 12.53
N LYS A 59 -9.74 2.09 12.34
CA LYS A 59 -10.83 1.40 11.66
C LYS A 59 -12.16 1.61 12.39
N SER A 60 -12.19 1.49 13.71
CA SER A 60 -13.42 1.63 14.49
C SER A 60 -13.93 3.07 14.54
N GLU A 61 -13.03 4.05 14.70
CA GLU A 61 -13.39 5.46 14.90
C GLU A 61 -13.68 6.20 13.58
N PHE A 62 -12.97 5.84 12.51
CA PHE A 62 -13.00 6.59 11.24
C PHE A 62 -13.42 5.74 10.04
N GLY A 63 -13.53 4.42 10.19
CA GLY A 63 -13.79 3.51 9.08
C GLY A 63 -12.64 3.39 8.07
N LEU A 64 -11.48 3.98 8.36
CA LEU A 64 -10.31 3.98 7.49
C LEU A 64 -9.49 2.71 7.72
N ARG A 65 -9.18 1.98 6.64
CA ARG A 65 -8.36 0.76 6.66
C ARG A 65 -6.96 1.08 6.17
N ILE A 66 -6.12 1.59 7.07
CA ILE A 66 -4.72 1.92 6.76
C ILE A 66 -3.87 0.65 6.84
N PRO A 67 -3.06 0.32 5.81
CA PRO A 67 -2.15 -0.82 5.90
C PRO A 67 -1.25 -0.74 7.13
N ILE A 68 -1.10 -1.86 7.86
CA ILE A 68 -0.27 -1.93 9.08
C ILE A 68 1.17 -1.49 8.79
N ALA A 69 1.73 -1.88 7.64
CA ALA A 69 3.06 -1.45 7.21
C ALA A 69 3.19 0.08 7.10
N THR A 70 2.17 0.77 6.57
CA THR A 70 2.11 2.24 6.51
C THR A 70 2.12 2.83 7.91
N LEU A 71 1.35 2.26 8.84
CA LEU A 71 1.35 2.69 10.25
C LEU A 71 2.70 2.44 10.93
N VAL A 72 3.38 1.33 10.65
CA VAL A 72 4.74 1.09 11.19
C VAL A 72 5.72 2.17 10.72
N ILE A 73 5.70 2.52 9.44
CA ILE A 73 6.52 3.61 8.89
C ILE A 73 6.18 4.93 9.59
N TYR A 74 4.88 5.21 9.74
CA TYR A 74 4.42 6.45 10.35
C TYR A 74 4.78 6.57 11.84
N LEU A 75 4.59 5.50 12.61
CA LEU A 75 4.98 5.46 14.03
C LEU A 75 6.49 5.67 14.20
N LYS A 76 7.33 5.11 13.32
CA LYS A 76 8.77 5.39 13.32
C LYS A 76 9.07 6.89 13.09
N ARG A 77 8.29 7.60 12.29
CA ARG A 77 8.42 9.06 12.13
C ARG A 77 8.00 9.82 13.39
N LEU A 78 6.92 9.40 14.05
CA LEU A 78 6.50 10.00 15.31
C LEU A 78 7.55 9.81 16.43
N LYS A 79 8.29 8.70 16.38
CA LYS A 79 9.47 8.50 17.25
C LYS A 79 10.55 9.55 16.98
N THR A 80 10.88 9.84 15.72
CA THR A 80 11.83 10.90 15.36
C THR A 80 11.35 12.28 15.84
N LYS A 81 10.04 12.53 15.81
CA LYS A 81 9.40 13.72 16.37
C LYS A 81 9.28 13.71 17.92
N LYS A 82 9.81 12.68 18.60
CA LYS A 82 9.79 12.50 20.07
C LYS A 82 8.38 12.47 20.69
N LEU A 83 7.38 12.07 19.90
CA LEU A 83 6.00 11.94 20.37
C LEU A 83 5.75 10.55 20.99
N ILE A 84 6.49 9.54 20.51
CA ILE A 84 6.46 8.17 20.99
C ILE A 84 7.88 7.61 21.15
N GLU A 85 8.03 6.52 21.90
CA GLU A 85 9.25 5.73 22.05
C GLU A 85 9.05 4.31 21.55
N ILE A 86 10.12 3.66 21.07
CA ILE A 86 10.12 2.23 20.75
C ILE A 86 10.62 1.45 21.97
N THR A 87 9.89 0.41 22.36
CA THR A 87 10.27 -0.47 23.47
C THR A 87 11.50 -1.32 23.13
N PRO A 88 12.20 -1.91 24.13
CA PRO A 88 13.40 -2.71 23.89
C PRO A 88 13.21 -3.92 22.98
N ASP A 89 11.98 -4.44 22.87
CA ASP A 89 11.64 -5.54 21.95
C ASP A 89 11.63 -5.12 20.47
N GLY A 90 11.68 -3.82 20.16
CA GLY A 90 11.69 -3.29 18.80
C GLY A 90 10.35 -3.30 18.07
N HIS A 91 9.27 -3.79 18.71
CA HIS A 91 7.97 -4.01 18.07
C HIS A 91 6.83 -3.19 18.69
N HIS A 92 6.91 -2.87 19.97
CA HIS A 92 5.92 -2.01 20.62
C HIS A 92 6.40 -0.57 20.75
N PHE A 93 5.44 0.29 21.02
CA PHE A 93 5.60 1.72 21.18
C PHE A 93 4.98 2.20 22.49
N ARG A 94 5.48 3.32 23.00
CA ARG A 94 4.93 4.02 24.15
C ARG A 94 4.67 5.48 23.78
N ALA A 95 3.51 5.99 24.15
CA ALA A 95 3.20 7.42 24.03
C ALA A 95 4.01 8.24 25.04
N VAL A 96 4.58 9.37 24.60
CA VAL A 96 5.37 10.26 25.46
C VAL A 96 4.70 11.63 25.56
N ASN A 97 4.74 12.40 24.46
CA ASN A 97 4.26 13.77 24.41
C ASN A 97 3.27 13.94 23.26
N LEU A 98 2.11 13.29 23.37
CA LEU A 98 1.08 13.40 22.34
C LEU A 98 0.41 14.78 22.42
N PRO A 99 0.29 15.51 21.30
CA PRO A 99 -0.47 16.74 21.26
C PRO A 99 -1.97 16.45 21.39
N LYS A 100 -2.72 17.48 21.81
CA LYS A 100 -4.18 17.44 21.70
C LYS A 100 -4.56 17.37 20.23
N SER A 101 -5.44 16.42 19.94
CA SER A 101 -6.04 16.30 18.63
C SER A 101 -7.11 17.38 18.45
N THR A 102 -7.17 17.96 17.26
CA THR A 102 -8.24 18.86 16.81
C THR A 102 -9.19 18.16 15.84
N ILE A 103 -9.14 16.82 15.75
CA ILE A 103 -9.98 16.04 14.83
C ILE A 103 -11.48 16.25 15.06
N SER A 104 -11.90 16.55 16.29
CA SER A 104 -13.31 16.81 16.58
C SER A 104 -13.85 18.02 15.83
N ASP A 105 -13.05 19.08 15.70
CA ASP A 105 -13.45 20.31 15.00
C ASP A 105 -13.50 20.06 13.48
N ASP A 106 -12.49 19.37 12.95
CA ASP A 106 -12.47 18.94 11.54
C ASP A 106 -13.65 18.04 11.20
N ARG A 107 -14.00 17.12 12.11
CA ARG A 107 -15.11 16.18 11.93
C ARG A 107 -16.44 16.93 11.87
N LEU A 108 -16.63 17.94 12.71
CA LEU A 108 -17.82 18.79 12.68
C LEU A 108 -17.91 19.58 11.37
N ALA A 109 -16.80 20.22 10.95
CA ALA A 109 -16.74 20.98 9.72
C ALA A 109 -16.99 20.10 8.47
N ALA A 110 -16.31 18.94 8.38
CA ALA A 110 -16.46 17.99 7.30
C ALA A 110 -17.88 17.40 7.25
N SER A 111 -18.44 17.01 8.39
CA SER A 111 -19.79 16.46 8.45
C SER A 111 -20.86 17.49 8.06
N GLY A 112 -20.68 18.76 8.43
CA GLY A 112 -21.56 19.84 7.99
C GLY A 112 -21.59 19.97 6.47
N ARG A 113 -20.42 20.06 5.83
CA ARG A 113 -20.28 20.19 4.36
C ARG A 113 -20.84 18.98 3.61
N ILE A 114 -20.56 17.77 4.09
CA ILE A 114 -21.06 16.54 3.45
C ILE A 114 -22.59 16.42 3.60
N ASN A 115 -23.14 16.71 4.78
CA ASN A 115 -24.59 16.68 4.97
C ASN A 115 -25.30 17.72 4.11
N GLU A 116 -24.73 18.92 3.96
CA GLU A 116 -25.26 19.94 3.04
C GLU A 116 -25.26 19.43 1.60
N ALA A 117 -24.13 18.87 1.12
CA ALA A 117 -24.04 18.32 -0.23
C ALA A 117 -25.04 17.18 -0.49
N LEU A 118 -25.22 16.28 0.48
CA LEU A 118 -26.20 15.18 0.40
C LEU A 118 -27.63 15.71 0.38
N HIS A 119 -27.95 16.70 1.22
CA HIS A 119 -29.26 17.33 1.24
C HIS A 119 -29.58 17.99 -0.11
N THR A 120 -28.67 18.80 -0.64
CA THR A 120 -28.87 19.47 -1.93
C THR A 120 -28.98 18.47 -3.09
N LEU A 121 -28.22 17.37 -3.06
CA LEU A 121 -28.34 16.30 -4.06
C LEU A 121 -29.72 15.63 -4.01
N LYS A 122 -30.22 15.34 -2.80
CA LYS A 122 -31.55 14.76 -2.59
C LYS A 122 -32.65 15.69 -3.10
N GLU A 123 -32.60 16.97 -2.75
CA GLU A 123 -33.54 17.98 -3.27
C GLU A 123 -33.46 18.12 -4.79
N TYR A 124 -32.26 18.04 -5.37
CA TYR A 124 -32.07 18.10 -6.81
C TYR A 124 -32.69 16.88 -7.52
N ALA A 125 -32.50 15.68 -6.97
CA ALA A 125 -33.10 14.45 -7.49
C ALA A 125 -34.65 14.53 -7.47
N GLU A 126 -35.24 15.04 -6.39
CA GLU A 126 -36.69 15.20 -6.26
C GLU A 126 -37.22 16.27 -7.22
N THR A 127 -36.62 17.47 -7.22
CA THR A 127 -37.16 18.62 -7.96
C THR A 127 -36.88 18.60 -9.46
N LYS A 128 -35.75 18.03 -9.91
CA LYS A 128 -35.35 18.02 -11.32
C LYS A 128 -35.60 16.68 -12.02
N HIS A 129 -35.67 15.59 -11.26
CA HIS A 129 -35.81 14.25 -11.81
C HIS A 129 -37.01 13.47 -11.26
N ALA A 130 -37.79 14.03 -10.32
CA ALA A 130 -38.93 13.38 -9.68
C ALA A 130 -38.56 12.04 -9.02
N LEU A 131 -37.36 11.96 -8.45
CA LEU A 131 -36.85 10.78 -7.75
C LEU A 131 -36.79 11.06 -6.25
N GLU A 132 -37.49 10.24 -5.45
CA GLU A 132 -37.42 10.29 -3.99
C GLU A 132 -36.28 9.40 -3.50
N TRP A 133 -35.21 10.01 -3.01
CA TRP A 133 -34.06 9.29 -2.47
C TRP A 133 -34.06 9.31 -0.93
N SER A 134 -33.73 8.17 -0.32
CA SER A 134 -33.41 8.15 1.11
C SER A 134 -32.01 8.72 1.36
N ASP A 135 -31.72 9.13 2.60
CA ASP A 135 -30.40 9.65 2.95
C ASP A 135 -29.29 8.62 2.69
N GLN A 136 -29.57 7.35 3.01
CA GLN A 136 -28.65 6.23 2.76
C GLN A 136 -28.43 6.01 1.26
N HIS A 137 -29.49 6.08 0.46
CA HIS A 137 -29.39 5.92 -0.99
C HIS A 137 -28.62 7.08 -1.63
N THR A 138 -28.88 8.31 -1.18
CA THR A 138 -28.20 9.51 -1.65
C THR A 138 -26.69 9.44 -1.38
N ALA A 139 -26.31 9.02 -0.16
CA ALA A 139 -24.92 8.81 0.21
C ALA A 139 -24.25 7.71 -0.62
N ALA A 140 -24.97 6.61 -0.89
CA ALA A 140 -24.47 5.52 -1.72
C ALA A 140 -24.24 5.96 -3.18
N ALA A 141 -25.20 6.66 -3.78
CA ALA A 141 -25.11 7.16 -5.15
C ALA A 141 -23.93 8.12 -5.34
N LEU A 142 -23.73 9.07 -4.40
CA LEU A 142 -22.58 9.98 -4.42
C LEU A 142 -21.26 9.21 -4.25
N THR A 143 -21.21 8.24 -3.33
CA THR A 143 -20.01 7.42 -3.07
C THR A 143 -19.61 6.61 -4.30
N GLU A 144 -20.58 5.99 -4.97
CA GLU A 144 -20.36 5.21 -6.18
C GLU A 144 -19.83 6.08 -7.31
N PHE A 145 -20.45 7.25 -7.52
CA PHE A 145 -19.99 8.22 -8.52
C PHE A 145 -18.55 8.67 -8.27
N VAL A 146 -18.20 9.02 -7.02
CA VAL A 146 -16.84 9.44 -6.67
C VAL A 146 -15.84 8.30 -6.93
N ARG A 147 -16.21 7.06 -6.61
CA ARG A 147 -15.37 5.88 -6.86
C ARG A 147 -15.07 5.70 -8.35
N GLU A 148 -16.09 5.80 -9.20
CA GLU A 148 -15.95 5.54 -10.63
C GLU A 148 -15.33 6.71 -11.39
N TYR A 149 -15.65 7.96 -11.03
CA TYR A 149 -15.34 9.14 -11.84
C TYR A 149 -14.39 10.16 -11.20
N SER A 150 -13.79 9.86 -10.03
CA SER A 150 -12.90 10.80 -9.32
C SER A 150 -11.84 11.47 -10.20
N ILE A 151 -11.13 10.71 -11.05
CA ILE A 151 -10.10 11.25 -11.95
C ILE A 151 -10.72 12.18 -13.01
N ALA A 152 -11.85 11.81 -13.59
CA ALA A 152 -12.53 12.61 -14.60
C ALA A 152 -13.09 13.91 -14.00
N PHE A 153 -13.59 13.85 -12.76
CA PHE A 153 -14.03 15.01 -12.00
C PHE A 153 -12.89 16.01 -11.77
N VAL A 154 -11.72 15.56 -11.29
CA VAL A 154 -10.57 16.47 -11.07
C VAL A 154 -10.11 17.10 -12.37
N ARG A 155 -10.15 16.36 -13.48
CA ARG A 155 -9.84 16.94 -14.80
C ARG A 155 -10.84 18.02 -15.22
N HIS A 156 -12.11 17.87 -14.87
CA HIS A 156 -13.13 18.90 -15.09
C HIS A 156 -12.89 20.13 -14.20
N SER A 157 -12.62 19.94 -12.91
CA SER A 157 -12.43 21.06 -11.98
C SER A 157 -11.18 21.89 -12.30
N GLU A 158 -10.07 21.24 -12.67
CA GLU A 158 -8.79 21.93 -12.90
C GLU A 158 -8.61 22.40 -14.34
N PHE A 159 -9.07 21.63 -15.32
CA PHE A 159 -8.79 21.88 -16.74
C PHE A 159 -10.04 22.14 -17.58
N ARG A 160 -11.23 22.26 -16.95
CA ARG A 160 -12.53 22.40 -17.63
C ARG A 160 -12.79 21.35 -18.72
N SER A 161 -12.20 20.15 -18.57
CA SER A 161 -12.50 18.99 -19.41
C SER A 161 -14.00 18.64 -19.30
N PRO A 162 -14.67 18.15 -20.34
CA PRO A 162 -16.04 17.66 -20.20
C PRO A 162 -16.11 16.56 -19.12
N LEU A 163 -17.16 16.59 -18.30
CA LEU A 163 -17.54 15.44 -17.46
C LEU A 163 -17.97 14.28 -18.39
N PRO A 164 -17.71 13.02 -18.01
CA PRO A 164 -18.14 11.86 -18.80
C PRO A 164 -19.66 11.91 -19.01
N ASP A 165 -20.08 11.64 -20.25
CA ASP A 165 -21.49 11.64 -20.64
C ASP A 165 -22.09 10.28 -20.23
N PRO A 166 -23.00 10.23 -19.24
CA PRO A 166 -23.72 9.01 -18.92
C PRO A 166 -24.65 8.76 -20.10
N GLY A 167 -24.48 7.65 -20.80
CA GLY A 167 -25.26 7.32 -22.00
C GLY A 167 -26.78 7.56 -21.84
N THR A 168 -27.46 7.81 -22.96
CA THR A 168 -28.83 8.35 -23.07
C THR A 168 -29.99 7.43 -22.63
N GLU A 169 -29.79 6.51 -21.70
CA GLU A 169 -30.85 5.63 -21.20
C GLU A 169 -31.24 6.03 -19.76
N THR A 170 -32.54 6.31 -19.55
CA THR A 170 -33.27 6.48 -18.27
C THR A 170 -32.43 6.82 -17.05
N ALA A 171 -32.58 8.06 -16.52
CA ALA A 171 -31.94 8.62 -15.32
C ALA A 171 -31.26 7.61 -14.38
N SER A 172 -30.10 7.10 -14.79
CA SER A 172 -29.28 6.27 -13.92
C SER A 172 -28.82 7.14 -12.75
N GLU A 173 -28.56 6.54 -11.59
CA GLU A 173 -28.06 7.28 -10.43
C GLU A 173 -26.81 8.10 -10.79
N HIS A 174 -25.94 7.57 -11.66
CA HIS A 174 -24.79 8.28 -12.21
C HIS A 174 -25.18 9.49 -13.04
N PHE A 175 -26.23 9.40 -13.87
CA PHE A 175 -26.73 10.54 -14.62
C PHE A 175 -27.20 11.66 -13.68
N VAL A 176 -28.00 11.32 -12.67
CA VAL A 176 -28.52 12.30 -11.70
C VAL A 176 -27.38 12.99 -10.94
N VAL A 177 -26.42 12.21 -10.41
CA VAL A 177 -25.26 12.77 -9.69
C VAL A 177 -24.38 13.62 -10.61
N SER A 178 -24.14 13.19 -11.85
CA SER A 178 -23.34 13.96 -12.82
C SER A 178 -24.01 15.28 -13.22
N SER A 179 -25.33 15.27 -13.43
CA SER A 179 -26.14 16.45 -13.77
C SER A 179 -26.18 17.43 -12.59
N PHE A 180 -26.35 16.92 -11.37
CA PHE A 180 -26.26 17.69 -10.14
C PHE A 180 -24.91 18.41 -10.01
N ILE A 181 -23.81 17.67 -10.15
CA ILE A 181 -22.46 18.23 -10.06
C ILE A 181 -22.25 19.31 -11.11
N ARG A 182 -22.69 19.08 -12.36
CA ARG A 182 -22.61 20.07 -13.44
C ARG A 182 -23.38 21.34 -13.09
N ASN A 183 -24.60 21.20 -12.59
CA ASN A 183 -25.42 22.33 -12.15
C ASN A 183 -24.75 23.14 -11.02
N CYS A 184 -24.14 22.45 -10.04
CA CYS A 184 -23.38 23.11 -8.97
C CYS A 184 -22.14 23.85 -9.49
N ALA A 185 -21.43 23.26 -10.47
CA ALA A 185 -20.26 23.86 -11.10
C ALA A 185 -20.62 25.13 -11.88
N GLU A 186 -21.69 25.06 -12.69
CA GLU A 186 -22.17 26.20 -13.49
C GLU A 186 -22.69 27.34 -12.60
N SER A 187 -23.33 26.99 -11.48
CA SER A 187 -23.88 27.96 -10.53
C SER A 187 -22.87 28.41 -9.46
N SER A 188 -21.64 27.91 -9.47
CA SER A 188 -20.57 28.23 -8.51
C SER A 188 -21.00 28.12 -7.04
N THR A 189 -21.66 27.02 -6.67
CA THR A 189 -22.21 26.85 -5.32
C THR A 189 -21.12 26.43 -4.31
N PRO A 190 -21.23 26.80 -3.01
CA PRO A 190 -20.37 26.26 -1.95
C PRO A 190 -20.39 24.72 -1.86
N VAL A 191 -21.50 24.12 -2.31
CA VAL A 191 -21.68 22.67 -2.42
C VAL A 191 -20.71 22.07 -3.44
N PHE A 192 -20.43 22.75 -4.56
CA PHE A 192 -19.46 22.29 -5.54
C PHE A 192 -18.05 22.14 -4.92
N GLU A 193 -17.60 23.13 -4.17
CA GLU A 193 -16.30 23.08 -3.48
C GLU A 193 -16.24 21.95 -2.43
N SER A 194 -17.36 21.67 -1.77
CA SER A 194 -17.47 20.55 -0.83
C SER A 194 -17.33 19.20 -1.53
N ILE A 195 -17.96 19.04 -2.70
CA ILE A 195 -17.83 17.84 -3.53
C ILE A 195 -16.41 17.71 -4.08
N LYS A 196 -15.81 18.81 -4.53
CA LYS A 196 -14.42 18.85 -5.00
C LYS A 196 -13.46 18.36 -3.92
N THR A 197 -13.57 18.93 -2.72
CA THR A 197 -12.77 18.53 -1.54
C THR A 197 -12.92 17.03 -1.25
N LEU A 198 -14.14 16.49 -1.36
CA LEU A 198 -14.42 15.06 -1.17
C LEU A 198 -13.75 14.19 -2.24
N VAL A 199 -13.82 14.59 -3.52
CA VAL A 199 -13.19 13.85 -4.63
C VAL A 199 -11.67 13.85 -4.51
N GLU A 200 -11.06 15.00 -4.20
CA GLU A 200 -9.63 15.11 -3.96
C GLU A 200 -9.19 14.24 -2.78
N SER A 201 -9.94 14.30 -1.68
CA SER A 201 -9.77 13.43 -0.52
C SER A 201 -9.89 11.94 -0.88
N HIS A 202 -10.81 11.58 -1.78
CA HIS A 202 -10.96 10.21 -2.26
C HIS A 202 -9.73 9.73 -3.04
N ILE A 203 -9.23 10.55 -3.96
CA ILE A 203 -8.02 10.23 -4.75
C ILE A 203 -6.82 10.06 -3.83
N LEU A 204 -6.69 10.96 -2.85
CA LEU A 204 -5.64 10.90 -1.85
C LEU A 204 -5.75 9.64 -1.00
N ALA A 205 -6.94 9.33 -0.47
CA ALA A 205 -7.16 8.09 0.28
C ALA A 205 -6.83 6.86 -0.57
N ASN A 206 -7.16 6.88 -1.86
CA ASN A 206 -6.79 5.81 -2.77
C ASN A 206 -5.28 5.70 -2.98
N ALA A 207 -4.55 6.83 -3.02
CA ALA A 207 -3.09 6.85 -3.09
C ALA A 207 -2.43 6.40 -1.77
N LEU A 208 -3.03 6.73 -0.62
CA LEU A 208 -2.50 6.42 0.71
C LEU A 208 -2.76 5.00 1.18
N LEU A 209 -4.00 4.56 1.00
CA LEU A 209 -4.52 3.32 1.54
C LEU A 209 -4.38 2.17 0.52
N CYS A 210 -4.09 2.50 -0.74
CA CYS A 210 -4.08 1.58 -1.88
C CYS A 210 -5.27 0.60 -1.92
N PRO A 211 -6.52 0.99 -1.55
CA PRO A 211 -7.62 0.04 -1.44
C PRO A 211 -8.15 -0.32 -2.85
N ASP A 212 -7.98 0.58 -3.82
CA ASP A 212 -8.62 0.56 -5.14
C ASP A 212 -7.71 0.06 -6.27
N LEU A 213 -6.77 -0.81 -5.92
CA LEU A 213 -5.93 -1.52 -6.90
C LEU A 213 -6.76 -2.42 -7.84
N LYS A 214 -8.03 -2.68 -7.53
CA LYS A 214 -8.92 -3.49 -8.37
C LYS A 214 -9.56 -2.72 -9.53
N ASN A 215 -9.74 -1.39 -9.42
CA ASN A 215 -10.57 -0.61 -10.36
C ASN A 215 -9.79 0.24 -11.38
N LYS A 216 -8.45 0.26 -11.34
CA LYS A 216 -7.66 0.89 -12.41
C LYS A 216 -7.42 -0.10 -13.54
N GLY A 217 -7.93 0.21 -14.74
CA GLY A 217 -7.88 -0.60 -15.97
C GLY A 217 -6.49 -0.99 -16.51
N THR A 218 -5.41 -0.69 -15.78
CA THR A 218 -4.06 -1.13 -16.11
C THR A 218 -3.42 -1.77 -14.89
N GLY A 219 -3.80 -3.02 -14.60
CA GLY A 219 -2.98 -3.86 -13.73
C GLY A 219 -1.57 -4.07 -14.32
N TYR A 220 -0.75 -4.90 -13.67
CA TYR A 220 0.57 -5.31 -14.13
C TYR A 220 0.53 -6.34 -15.28
N ASN A 221 -0.47 -6.28 -16.16
CA ASN A 221 -0.56 -7.14 -17.33
C ASN A 221 0.71 -7.00 -18.18
N GLY A 222 1.37 -8.13 -18.45
CA GLY A 222 2.61 -8.14 -19.24
C GLY A 222 3.85 -7.64 -18.49
N VAL A 223 3.75 -7.36 -17.19
CA VAL A 223 4.89 -7.01 -16.34
C VAL A 223 5.36 -8.25 -15.58
N VAL A 224 6.66 -8.54 -15.71
CA VAL A 224 7.33 -9.64 -15.00
C VAL A 224 8.17 -9.04 -13.87
N PHE A 225 7.92 -9.48 -12.65
CA PHE A 225 8.67 -9.13 -11.45
C PHE A 225 9.65 -10.26 -11.16
N VAL A 226 10.94 -9.97 -11.33
CA VAL A 226 12.02 -10.89 -10.95
C VAL A 226 12.35 -10.64 -9.48
N LEU A 227 12.26 -11.68 -8.66
CA LEU A 227 12.38 -11.59 -7.21
C LEU A 227 13.81 -11.86 -6.75
N ASP A 228 14.27 -11.03 -5.82
CA ASP A 228 15.56 -11.14 -5.16
C ASP A 228 15.56 -12.22 -4.04
N THR A 229 16.74 -12.77 -3.74
CA THR A 229 16.98 -13.78 -2.70
C THR A 229 16.49 -13.33 -1.34
N ARG A 230 16.79 -12.08 -0.92
CA ARG A 230 16.43 -11.64 0.44
C ARG A 230 14.93 -11.48 0.62
N LEU A 231 14.23 -11.03 -0.41
CA LEU A 231 12.77 -10.93 -0.40
C LEU A 231 12.14 -12.32 -0.25
N LEU A 232 12.69 -13.34 -0.91
CA LEU A 232 12.18 -14.71 -0.82
C LEU A 232 12.44 -15.36 0.55
N LEU A 233 13.60 -15.09 1.16
CA LEU A 233 13.88 -15.55 2.54
C LEU A 233 12.86 -15.01 3.54
N LYS A 234 12.41 -13.76 3.39
CA LYS A 234 11.30 -13.19 4.17
C LYS A 234 10.00 -13.94 3.93
N ALA A 235 9.67 -14.22 2.66
CA ALA A 235 8.43 -14.93 2.31
C ALA A 235 8.37 -16.38 2.84
N PHE A 236 9.52 -17.03 3.05
CA PHE A 236 9.65 -18.40 3.57
C PHE A 236 9.50 -18.54 5.10
N ASP A 237 9.10 -17.47 5.81
CA ASP A 237 8.93 -17.47 7.27
C ASP A 237 10.24 -17.80 8.02
N LEU A 238 11.38 -17.37 7.48
CA LEU A 238 12.70 -17.51 8.12
C LEU A 238 13.16 -16.23 8.82
N GLU A 239 12.48 -15.10 8.59
CA GLU A 239 12.68 -13.82 9.27
C GLU A 239 11.44 -13.46 10.12
N ALA A 240 11.36 -12.21 10.59
CA ALA A 240 10.32 -11.78 11.52
C ALA A 240 8.92 -12.01 10.93
N SER A 241 7.96 -12.41 11.78
CA SER A 241 6.59 -12.74 11.33
C SER A 241 5.94 -11.60 10.55
N ILE A 242 6.18 -10.36 10.98
CA ILE A 242 5.67 -9.16 10.30
C ILE A 242 6.29 -8.95 8.91
N ASP A 243 7.58 -9.27 8.74
CA ASP A 243 8.25 -9.19 7.44
C ASP A 243 7.73 -10.27 6.49
N THR A 244 7.44 -11.45 7.03
CA THR A 244 6.83 -12.56 6.30
C THR A 244 5.45 -12.19 5.79
N GLU A 245 4.58 -11.69 6.67
CA GLU A 245 3.20 -11.30 6.34
C GLU A 245 3.17 -10.15 5.33
N ASN A 246 3.99 -9.11 5.55
CA ASN A 246 4.10 -7.99 4.62
C ASN A 246 4.60 -8.43 3.24
N THR A 247 5.61 -9.30 3.20
CA THR A 247 6.15 -9.80 1.93
C THR A 247 5.13 -10.64 1.19
N ARG A 248 4.43 -11.56 1.86
CA ARG A 248 3.37 -12.37 1.24
C ARG A 248 2.22 -11.49 0.73
N THR A 249 1.79 -10.51 1.50
CA THR A 249 0.77 -9.53 1.10
C THR A 249 1.19 -8.75 -0.15
N LEU A 250 2.47 -8.36 -0.25
CA LEU A 250 3.02 -7.71 -1.44
C LEU A 250 2.95 -8.63 -2.67
N LEU A 251 3.43 -9.87 -2.55
CA LEU A 251 3.43 -10.84 -3.66
C LEU A 251 2.01 -11.17 -4.11
N GLU A 252 1.07 -11.37 -3.18
CA GLU A 252 -0.34 -11.56 -3.45
C GLU A 252 -0.95 -10.35 -4.17
N THR A 253 -0.57 -9.13 -3.76
CA THR A 253 -1.05 -7.90 -4.40
C THR A 253 -0.57 -7.80 -5.85
N VAL A 254 0.71 -8.10 -6.13
CA VAL A 254 1.24 -8.13 -7.49
C VAL A 254 0.47 -9.13 -8.36
N ARG A 255 0.22 -10.34 -7.84
CA ARG A 255 -0.56 -11.38 -8.54
C ARG A 255 -2.01 -10.97 -8.78
N ARG A 256 -2.66 -10.37 -7.77
CA ARG A 256 -4.03 -9.84 -7.89
C ARG A 256 -4.12 -8.75 -8.96
N LEU A 257 -3.05 -7.98 -9.12
CA LEU A 257 -2.87 -7.01 -10.19
C LEU A 257 -2.45 -7.62 -11.53
N LYS A 258 -2.46 -8.95 -11.69
CA LYS A 258 -2.08 -9.70 -12.90
C LYS A 258 -0.60 -9.59 -13.29
N GLY A 259 0.27 -9.21 -12.35
CA GLY A 259 1.72 -9.29 -12.52
C GLY A 259 2.22 -10.73 -12.42
N VAL A 260 3.28 -11.05 -13.16
CA VAL A 260 3.92 -12.37 -13.13
C VAL A 260 5.11 -12.33 -12.18
N LEU A 261 5.17 -13.25 -11.22
CA LEU A 261 6.30 -13.39 -10.31
C LEU A 261 7.26 -14.47 -10.81
N CYS A 262 8.54 -14.12 -10.93
CA CYS A 262 9.57 -15.01 -11.46
C CYS A 262 10.85 -14.98 -10.61
N VAL A 263 11.63 -16.06 -10.70
CA VAL A 263 13.03 -16.13 -10.28
C VAL A 263 13.87 -16.74 -11.39
N PHE A 264 15.14 -16.38 -11.45
CA PHE A 264 16.11 -17.08 -12.27
C PHE A 264 16.58 -18.37 -11.57
N PRO A 265 17.03 -19.41 -12.30
CA PRO A 265 17.64 -20.61 -11.73
C PRO A 265 18.77 -20.26 -10.75
N GLU A 266 19.59 -19.28 -11.10
CA GLU A 266 20.73 -18.83 -10.31
C GLU A 266 20.30 -18.23 -8.97
N THR A 267 19.14 -17.57 -8.91
CA THR A 267 18.58 -17.04 -7.65
C THR A 267 18.16 -18.19 -6.73
N LYS A 268 17.66 -19.31 -7.28
CA LYS A 268 17.39 -20.50 -6.48
C LYS A 268 18.67 -21.11 -5.90
N ASP A 269 19.73 -21.13 -6.69
CA ASP A 269 21.03 -21.64 -6.24
C ASP A 269 21.69 -20.72 -5.22
N GLU A 270 21.46 -19.40 -5.32
CA GLU A 270 21.85 -18.45 -4.29
C GLU A 270 21.07 -18.69 -2.99
N ILE A 271 19.75 -18.85 -3.05
CA ILE A 271 18.93 -19.19 -1.87
C ILE A 271 19.47 -20.47 -1.21
N ARG A 272 19.70 -21.54 -1.98
CA ARG A 272 20.29 -22.79 -1.47
C ARG A 272 21.65 -22.55 -0.83
N SER A 273 22.49 -21.71 -1.43
CA SER A 273 23.81 -21.37 -0.92
C SER A 273 23.73 -20.61 0.41
N VAL A 274 22.80 -19.66 0.54
CA VAL A 274 22.55 -18.90 1.77
C VAL A 274 22.05 -19.82 2.89
N LEU A 275 21.03 -20.64 2.61
CA LEU A 275 20.50 -21.61 3.57
C LEU A 275 21.57 -22.62 3.99
N SER A 276 22.41 -23.07 3.06
CA SER A 276 23.56 -23.93 3.35
C SER A 276 24.64 -23.24 4.17
N GLY A 277 24.88 -21.96 3.97
CA GLY A 277 25.75 -21.15 4.83
C GLY A 277 25.24 -21.09 6.27
N ILE A 278 23.94 -20.85 6.44
CA ILE A 278 23.27 -20.83 7.75
C ILE A 278 23.39 -22.18 8.45
N LYS A 279 23.08 -23.29 7.76
CA LYS A 279 23.23 -24.66 8.30
C LYS A 279 24.64 -24.92 8.85
N ARG A 280 25.68 -24.61 8.07
CA ARG A 280 27.08 -24.77 8.49
C ARG A 280 27.42 -23.89 9.69
N GLY A 281 26.96 -22.64 9.69
CA GLY A 281 27.17 -21.73 10.81
C GLY A 281 26.54 -22.24 12.11
N PHE A 282 25.37 -22.88 12.05
CA PHE A 282 24.72 -23.48 13.22
C PHE A 282 25.53 -24.66 13.77
N GLN A 283 26.07 -25.50 12.89
CA GLN A 283 26.92 -26.64 13.28
C GLN A 283 28.24 -26.20 13.92
N GLN A 284 28.83 -25.09 13.46
CA GLN A 284 30.10 -24.57 13.94
C GLN A 284 29.97 -23.59 15.13
N GLY A 285 28.75 -23.31 15.61
CA GLY A 285 28.50 -22.35 16.69
C GLY A 285 28.71 -20.88 16.30
N GLY A 286 28.98 -20.59 15.02
CA GLY A 286 29.32 -19.26 14.50
C GLY A 286 28.21 -18.57 13.70
N ALA A 287 27.01 -19.16 13.60
CA ALA A 287 25.90 -18.58 12.84
C ALA A 287 25.54 -17.17 13.34
N ARG A 288 25.51 -16.22 12.40
CA ARG A 288 25.13 -14.81 12.58
C ARG A 288 24.29 -14.35 11.38
N GLY A 289 23.52 -13.29 11.56
CA GLY A 289 22.69 -12.67 10.53
C GLY A 289 21.19 -12.71 10.86
N PRO A 290 20.37 -11.96 10.11
CA PRO A 290 18.96 -11.71 10.45
C PRO A 290 18.13 -12.98 10.66
N VAL A 291 18.26 -13.95 9.74
CA VAL A 291 17.57 -15.25 9.83
C VAL A 291 17.97 -16.02 11.10
N VAL A 292 19.26 -16.03 11.44
CA VAL A 292 19.76 -16.75 12.62
C VAL A 292 19.26 -16.12 13.91
N GLU A 293 19.31 -14.80 13.99
CA GLU A 293 18.81 -14.04 15.14
C GLU A 293 17.33 -14.31 15.36
N GLU A 294 16.53 -14.32 14.28
CA GLU A 294 15.10 -14.55 14.38
C GLU A 294 14.75 -16.00 14.74
N LEU A 295 15.43 -16.99 14.15
CA LEU A 295 15.24 -18.38 14.52
C LEU A 295 15.48 -18.59 16.02
N ARG A 296 16.54 -18.00 16.58
CA ARG A 296 16.81 -18.05 18.03
C ARG A 296 15.69 -17.39 18.84
N LYS A 297 15.23 -16.20 18.45
CA LYS A 297 14.12 -15.50 19.14
C LYS A 297 12.85 -16.33 19.16
N ARG A 298 12.53 -17.01 18.06
CA ARG A 298 11.31 -17.84 17.91
C ARG A 298 11.47 -19.27 18.44
N SER A 299 12.59 -19.60 19.11
CA SER A 299 12.91 -20.97 19.56
C SER A 299 12.89 -22.02 18.44
N ARG A 300 13.21 -21.58 17.22
CA ARG A 300 13.37 -22.40 16.01
C ARG A 300 14.84 -22.73 15.80
N GLY A 301 15.12 -23.73 14.97
CA GLY A 301 16.45 -24.29 14.83
C GLY A 301 16.86 -24.58 13.40
N VAL A 302 18.01 -25.25 13.25
CA VAL A 302 18.56 -25.64 11.93
C VAL A 302 17.60 -26.56 11.15
N ALA A 303 16.73 -27.31 11.85
CA ALA A 303 15.71 -28.15 11.24
C ALA A 303 14.74 -27.36 10.34
N ASP A 304 14.35 -26.15 10.77
CA ASP A 304 13.49 -25.25 9.99
C ASP A 304 14.17 -24.79 8.69
N VAL A 305 15.46 -24.51 8.75
CA VAL A 305 16.28 -24.12 7.58
C VAL A 305 16.39 -25.28 6.59
N ILE A 306 16.60 -26.50 7.09
CA ILE A 306 16.65 -27.72 6.27
C ILE A 306 15.30 -27.97 5.59
N LEU A 307 14.20 -27.78 6.31
CA LEU A 307 12.85 -27.94 5.76
C LEU A 307 12.57 -26.90 4.67
N ALA A 308 12.93 -25.63 4.90
CA ALA A 308 12.75 -24.56 3.94
C ALA A 308 13.55 -24.80 2.64
N GLU A 309 14.79 -25.29 2.76
CA GLU A 309 15.63 -25.63 1.60
C GLU A 309 15.08 -26.84 0.83
N SER A 310 14.68 -27.89 1.55
CA SER A 310 14.14 -29.13 0.93
C SER A 310 12.82 -28.87 0.20
N ASN A 311 12.01 -27.94 0.72
CA ASN A 311 10.73 -27.56 0.13
C ASN A 311 10.81 -26.32 -0.78
N LEU A 312 12.01 -25.87 -1.18
CA LEU A 312 12.19 -24.61 -1.90
C LEU A 312 11.27 -24.48 -3.13
N GLU A 313 11.20 -25.51 -3.98
CA GLU A 313 10.36 -25.49 -5.19
C GLU A 313 8.86 -25.41 -4.85
N GLU A 314 8.42 -26.15 -3.82
CA GLU A 314 7.03 -26.12 -3.37
C GLU A 314 6.68 -24.78 -2.73
N ASN A 315 7.58 -24.21 -1.94
CA ASN A 315 7.42 -22.88 -1.34
C ASN A 315 7.31 -21.79 -2.41
N LEU A 316 8.16 -21.82 -3.44
CA LEU A 316 8.07 -20.90 -4.59
C LEU A 316 6.73 -21.04 -5.32
N LYS A 317 6.29 -22.28 -5.56
CA LYS A 317 5.02 -22.57 -6.21
C LYS A 317 3.82 -22.06 -5.41
N GLN A 318 3.81 -22.23 -4.08
CA GLN A 318 2.75 -21.72 -3.21
C GLN A 318 2.64 -20.19 -3.24
N LEU A 319 3.78 -19.50 -3.34
CA LEU A 319 3.82 -18.05 -3.54
C LEU A 319 3.37 -17.62 -4.95
N GLY A 320 3.20 -18.57 -5.89
CA GLY A 320 2.89 -18.30 -7.29
C GLY A 320 4.09 -17.80 -8.09
N VAL A 321 5.30 -18.11 -7.64
CA VAL A 321 6.56 -17.75 -8.29
C VAL A 321 6.95 -18.83 -9.29
N THR A 322 7.23 -18.42 -10.52
CA THR A 322 7.67 -19.32 -11.60
C THR A 322 9.16 -19.15 -11.90
N THR A 323 9.74 -20.07 -12.66
CA THR A 323 11.14 -19.97 -13.08
C THR A 323 11.25 -19.36 -14.46
N LEU A 324 11.97 -18.26 -14.57
CA LEU A 324 12.30 -17.63 -15.85
C LEU A 324 13.71 -18.07 -16.24
N GLN A 325 13.89 -18.58 -17.45
CA GLN A 325 15.22 -19.00 -17.91
C GLN A 325 16.11 -17.79 -18.18
N SER A 326 17.34 -17.83 -17.66
CA SER A 326 18.35 -16.82 -17.92
C SER A 326 18.84 -16.94 -19.38
N PRO A 327 18.96 -15.84 -20.12
CA PRO A 327 19.44 -15.89 -21.50
C PRO A 327 20.91 -16.35 -21.54
N GLY A 328 21.24 -17.21 -22.51
CA GLY A 328 22.61 -17.67 -22.70
C GLY A 328 23.56 -16.57 -23.22
N TYR A 329 24.86 -16.88 -23.22
CA TYR A 329 25.90 -16.10 -23.90
C TYR A 329 26.05 -16.59 -25.35
N ASP A 330 25.06 -16.31 -26.19
CA ASP A 330 25.07 -16.74 -27.59
C ASP A 330 25.09 -15.55 -28.57
N GLN A 331 25.30 -15.85 -29.85
CA GLN A 331 25.38 -14.82 -30.90
C GLN A 331 24.09 -13.99 -31.02
N SER A 332 22.94 -14.54 -30.62
CA SER A 332 21.65 -13.85 -30.72
C SER A 332 21.48 -12.80 -29.62
N THR A 333 22.17 -12.96 -28.48
CA THR A 333 22.15 -12.05 -27.33
C THR A 333 23.36 -11.12 -27.24
N TYR A 334 24.40 -11.33 -28.07
CA TYR A 334 25.65 -10.55 -28.04
C TYR A 334 25.44 -9.03 -28.12
N ARG A 335 24.51 -8.58 -28.98
CA ARG A 335 24.16 -7.16 -29.12
C ARG A 335 23.45 -6.53 -27.91
N PHE A 336 23.06 -7.35 -26.93
CA PHE A 336 22.38 -6.94 -25.70
C PHE A 336 23.21 -7.32 -24.47
N GLN A 337 24.53 -7.36 -24.61
CA GLN A 337 25.44 -7.50 -23.48
C GLN A 337 25.72 -6.13 -22.87
N ILE A 338 25.97 -6.14 -21.56
CA ILE A 338 26.45 -4.99 -20.81
C ILE A 338 27.92 -5.24 -20.42
N ASP A 339 28.62 -4.18 -20.03
CA ASP A 339 29.94 -4.32 -19.44
C ASP A 339 29.83 -4.95 -18.05
N GLU A 340 29.83 -6.28 -17.98
CA GLU A 340 29.74 -7.05 -16.73
C GLU A 340 30.93 -6.78 -15.80
N VAL A 341 32.11 -6.50 -16.37
CA VAL A 341 33.32 -6.17 -15.60
C VAL A 341 33.21 -4.78 -14.99
N GLY A 342 32.76 -3.79 -15.78
CA GLY A 342 32.48 -2.44 -15.31
C GLY A 342 31.38 -2.42 -14.25
N LEU A 343 30.25 -3.10 -14.49
CA LEU A 343 29.16 -3.21 -13.53
C LEU A 343 29.62 -3.86 -12.22
N ARG A 344 30.44 -4.91 -12.29
CA ARG A 344 31.01 -5.55 -11.10
C ARG A 344 31.84 -4.56 -10.29
N ALA A 345 32.74 -3.82 -10.94
CA ALA A 345 33.60 -2.87 -10.26
C ALA A 345 32.78 -1.79 -9.54
N GLU A 346 31.76 -1.25 -10.20
CA GLU A 346 30.84 -0.27 -9.61
C GLU A 346 30.10 -0.84 -8.39
N LEU A 347 29.58 -2.07 -8.49
CA LEU A 347 28.89 -2.73 -7.39
C LEU A 347 29.83 -3.01 -6.20
N GLU A 348 31.08 -3.40 -6.46
CA GLU A 348 32.09 -3.63 -5.42
C GLU A 348 32.47 -2.32 -4.71
N GLU A 349 32.58 -1.21 -5.44
CA GLU A 349 32.88 0.11 -4.89
C GLU A 349 31.72 0.66 -4.04
N GLU A 350 30.50 0.67 -4.58
CA GLU A 350 29.34 1.31 -3.94
C GLU A 350 28.73 0.48 -2.80
N LEU A 351 28.71 -0.85 -2.94
CA LEU A 351 28.05 -1.74 -1.96
C LEU A 351 29.02 -2.37 -0.98
N GLY A 352 30.33 -2.12 -1.15
CA GLY A 352 31.37 -2.65 -0.27
C GLY A 352 31.36 -4.18 -0.23
N TYR A 353 31.07 -4.83 -1.36
CA TYR A 353 31.04 -6.28 -1.44
C TYR A 353 32.39 -6.85 -1.00
N SER A 354 32.38 -7.67 0.06
CA SER A 354 33.57 -8.43 0.43
C SER A 354 33.76 -9.54 -0.61
N LEU A 355 34.69 -9.35 -1.57
CA LEU A 355 35.19 -10.32 -2.56
C LEU A 355 34.44 -11.67 -2.55
N GLY A 356 33.42 -11.84 -3.40
CA GLY A 356 32.61 -13.06 -3.35
C GLY A 356 31.50 -13.20 -4.38
N ARG A 357 30.89 -14.40 -4.37
CA ARG A 357 29.83 -14.90 -5.27
C ARG A 357 28.55 -14.05 -5.34
N ALA A 358 28.35 -13.11 -4.41
CA ALA A 358 27.16 -12.24 -4.39
C ALA A 358 27.19 -11.21 -5.53
N ALA A 359 28.36 -10.58 -5.77
CA ALA A 359 28.53 -9.64 -6.89
C ALA A 359 28.34 -10.36 -8.24
N ASP A 360 28.85 -11.59 -8.37
CA ASP A 360 28.66 -12.41 -9.57
C ASP A 360 27.17 -12.71 -9.83
N HIS A 361 26.41 -12.98 -8.77
CA HIS A 361 24.97 -13.22 -8.86
C HIS A 361 24.23 -11.97 -9.35
N ASP A 362 24.46 -10.83 -8.72
CA ASP A 362 23.79 -9.57 -9.05
C ASP A 362 24.08 -9.12 -10.48
N VAL A 363 25.36 -9.19 -10.89
CA VAL A 363 25.77 -8.88 -12.27
C VAL A 363 25.03 -9.78 -13.25
N HIS A 364 24.97 -11.09 -12.98
CA HIS A 364 24.29 -12.04 -13.86
C HIS A 364 22.78 -11.79 -13.95
N VAL A 365 22.11 -11.46 -12.84
CA VAL A 365 20.68 -11.14 -12.82
C VAL A 365 20.40 -9.86 -13.61
N VAL A 366 21.16 -8.79 -13.36
CA VAL A 366 21.00 -7.49 -14.05
C VAL A 366 21.22 -7.66 -15.55
N ARG A 367 22.30 -8.34 -15.93
CA ARG A 367 22.60 -8.65 -17.33
C ARG A 367 21.49 -9.48 -17.97
N SER A 368 20.98 -10.49 -17.27
CA SER A 368 19.89 -11.34 -17.77
C SER A 368 18.61 -10.53 -18.02
N ILE A 369 18.27 -9.60 -17.14
CA ILE A 369 17.15 -8.67 -17.33
C ILE A 369 17.39 -7.78 -18.56
N PHE A 370 18.58 -7.19 -18.69
CA PHE A 370 18.91 -6.31 -19.82
C PHE A 370 18.82 -7.04 -21.17
N ALA A 371 19.36 -8.27 -21.22
CA ALA A 371 19.30 -9.12 -22.41
C ALA A 371 17.85 -9.52 -22.77
N LEU A 372 17.02 -9.89 -21.79
CA LEU A 372 15.60 -10.19 -22.00
C LEU A 372 14.81 -8.97 -22.48
N ARG A 373 15.16 -7.78 -22.00
CA ARG A 373 14.58 -6.51 -22.46
C ARG A 373 15.10 -6.06 -23.82
N ARG A 374 16.06 -6.80 -24.41
CA ARG A 374 16.71 -6.46 -25.68
C ARG A 374 17.29 -5.04 -25.66
N GLY A 375 17.90 -4.66 -24.53
CA GLY A 375 18.53 -3.37 -24.32
C GLY A 375 17.58 -2.17 -24.14
N ARG A 376 16.30 -2.41 -23.80
CA ARG A 376 15.31 -1.37 -23.44
C ARG A 376 15.15 -1.19 -21.94
#